data_AF-A0A3B8X303-F1
#
_entry.id   AF-A0A3B8X303-F1
#
_cell.length_a   1.000
_cell.length_b   1.000
_cell.length_c   1.000
_cell.angle_alpha   90.00
_cell.angle_beta   90.00
_cell.angle_gamma   90.00
#
_symmetry.space_group_name_H-M   'P 1'
#
loop_
_entity.id
_entity.type
_entity.pdbx_description
1 polymer ?
#
loop_
_entity_poly.entity_id
_entity_poly.type
_entity_poly.pdbx_seq_one_letter_code
_entity_poly.pdbx_strand_id
1 'polypeptide(L)'
;MNTMFKTFAAGVITLASASAFALPTGGGSVSFSGDGSAFNWDKTADSFDFAEADNADVDAVSGGFTSDFTVGDKGRFFDFDYDGDFVSGGAIWTSNGITFALDTINTVTEGAASVTIEGIGTLSDGGASTIANAVLSFTANGAGSFSWSSSTIVPEPAPLALLGLGLVGVALARRGQKA
;
A
#
# COMPACT_ATOMS: atom_id res chain seq x y z
N MET A 1 23.65 57.81 12.14
CA MET A 1 24.15 56.77 11.22
C MET A 1 24.02 55.42 11.91
N ASN A 2 23.64 54.40 11.13
CA ASN A 2 23.57 52.96 11.44
C ASN A 2 22.17 52.36 11.60
N THR A 3 21.27 52.70 10.67
CA THR A 3 20.16 51.87 10.20
C THR A 3 20.65 50.90 9.11
N MET A 4 21.41 49.85 9.46
CA MET A 4 21.76 48.82 8.46
C MET A 4 22.28 47.49 9.05
N PHE A 5 21.59 46.90 10.02
CA PHE A 5 22.00 45.57 10.54
C PHE A 5 20.83 44.72 11.11
N LYS A 6 19.63 44.81 10.52
CA LYS A 6 18.47 43.97 10.91
C LYS A 6 17.85 43.15 9.77
N THR A 7 18.60 42.96 8.69
CA THR A 7 18.17 42.17 7.52
C THR A 7 19.13 40.98 7.40
N PHE A 8 18.61 39.78 7.17
CA PHE A 8 19.27 38.45 7.15
C PHE A 8 19.18 37.61 8.44
N ALA A 9 17.95 37.25 8.83
CA ALA A 9 17.70 36.03 9.59
C ALA A 9 16.32 35.47 9.21
N ALA A 10 16.13 35.12 7.93
CA ALA A 10 14.93 34.41 7.46
C ALA A 10 15.22 33.61 6.18
N GLY A 11 16.46 33.15 6.02
CA GLY A 11 16.88 32.34 4.87
C GLY A 11 17.02 30.89 5.29
N VAL A 12 16.36 30.00 4.55
CA VAL A 12 16.46 28.54 4.61
C VAL A 12 15.66 27.89 5.75
N ILE A 13 14.32 27.97 5.65
CA ILE A 13 13.49 26.87 6.15
C ILE A 13 13.68 25.73 5.14
N THR A 14 14.29 24.67 5.63
CA THR A 14 14.58 23.44 4.92
C THR A 14 13.32 22.90 4.25
N LEU A 15 13.41 22.76 2.93
CA LEU A 15 12.48 22.05 2.08
C LEU A 15 12.59 20.55 2.41
N ALA A 16 12.02 20.13 3.54
CA ALA A 16 11.73 18.72 3.78
C ALA A 16 10.49 18.39 2.96
N SER A 17 10.70 18.11 1.67
CA SER A 17 9.71 17.49 0.82
C SER A 17 9.38 16.14 1.46
N ALA A 18 8.33 16.06 2.26
CA ALA A 18 7.72 14.80 2.59
C ALA A 18 7.17 14.24 1.27
N SER A 19 7.97 13.41 0.61
CA SER A 19 7.50 12.54 -0.47
C SER A 19 6.53 11.55 0.18
N ALA A 20 5.26 11.97 0.28
CA ALA A 20 4.16 11.05 0.48
C ALA A 20 4.04 10.27 -0.82
N PHE A 21 4.59 9.05 -0.84
CA PHE A 21 4.17 8.08 -1.82
C PHE A 21 2.69 7.83 -1.54
N ALA A 22 1.86 8.09 -2.54
CA ALA A 22 0.45 7.86 -2.42
C ALA A 22 0.26 6.36 -2.55
N LEU A 23 -0.03 5.68 -1.44
CA LEU A 23 -0.48 4.31 -1.50
C LEU A 23 -1.63 4.18 -2.52
N PRO A 24 -1.74 3.04 -3.22
CA PRO A 24 -2.88 2.74 -4.08
C PRO A 24 -4.17 3.01 -3.31
N THR A 25 -4.91 4.04 -3.68
CA THR A 25 -6.05 4.57 -2.89
C THR A 25 -7.39 4.54 -3.64
N GLY A 26 -7.38 4.13 -4.92
CA GLY A 26 -8.54 4.14 -5.81
C GLY A 26 -9.29 2.80 -6.00
N GLY A 27 -9.08 1.81 -5.13
CA GLY A 27 -9.48 0.42 -5.39
C GLY A 27 -8.68 -0.21 -6.55
N GLY A 28 -8.87 -1.50 -6.81
CA GLY A 28 -8.22 -2.18 -7.94
C GLY A 28 -7.80 -3.60 -7.62
N SER A 29 -6.89 -4.15 -8.41
CA SER A 29 -6.33 -5.48 -8.18
C SER A 29 -4.91 -5.58 -8.72
N VAL A 30 -4.11 -6.43 -8.09
CA VAL A 30 -2.86 -6.93 -8.64
C VAL A 30 -2.96 -8.45 -8.65
N SER A 31 -2.71 -9.04 -9.80
CA SER A 31 -2.69 -10.50 -9.96
C SER A 31 -1.25 -10.95 -10.12
N PHE A 32 -0.98 -12.13 -9.59
CA PHE A 32 0.32 -12.75 -9.55
C PHE A 32 0.25 -14.17 -10.10
N SER A 33 1.15 -14.50 -11.00
CA SER A 33 1.42 -15.89 -11.39
C SER A 33 2.62 -16.44 -10.63
N GLY A 34 2.63 -17.74 -10.34
CA GLY A 34 3.82 -18.38 -9.78
C GLY A 34 4.97 -18.34 -10.77
N ASP A 35 6.19 -18.06 -10.30
CA ASP A 35 7.38 -17.95 -11.15
C ASP A 35 8.07 -19.30 -11.45
N GLY A 36 7.44 -20.41 -11.03
CA GLY A 36 7.96 -21.76 -11.09
C GLY A 36 8.63 -22.23 -9.80
N SER A 37 8.71 -21.37 -8.78
CA SER A 37 9.20 -21.73 -7.44
C SER A 37 8.30 -22.74 -6.72
N ALA A 38 8.87 -23.40 -5.71
CA ALA A 38 8.11 -24.34 -4.88
C ALA A 38 7.00 -23.62 -4.11
N PHE A 39 5.82 -24.25 -4.11
CA PHE A 39 4.63 -23.80 -3.41
C PHE A 39 3.83 -25.02 -2.96
N ASN A 40 3.36 -25.00 -1.72
CA ASN A 40 2.46 -26.01 -1.18
C ASN A 40 1.30 -25.33 -0.44
N TRP A 41 0.08 -25.78 -0.75
CA TRP A 41 -1.12 -25.42 0.00
C TRP A 41 -1.62 -26.67 0.72
N ASP A 42 -1.51 -26.68 2.04
CA ASP A 42 -1.99 -27.77 2.88
C ASP A 42 -3.39 -27.44 3.42
N LYS A 43 -4.40 -28.04 2.78
CA LYS A 43 -5.81 -27.93 3.18
C LYS A 43 -6.16 -28.54 4.54
N THR A 44 -5.28 -29.36 5.09
CA THR A 44 -5.51 -30.03 6.39
C THR A 44 -4.89 -29.23 7.52
N ALA A 45 -3.78 -28.55 7.25
CA ALA A 45 -3.12 -27.65 8.17
C ALA A 45 -3.57 -26.19 8.02
N ASP A 46 -4.43 -25.89 7.04
CA ASP A 46 -4.90 -24.55 6.72
C ASP A 46 -3.77 -23.55 6.47
N SER A 47 -2.76 -23.97 5.71
CA SER A 47 -1.50 -23.24 5.57
C SER A 47 -0.98 -23.14 4.14
N PHE A 48 -0.22 -22.08 3.88
CA PHE A 48 0.57 -21.90 2.67
C PHE A 48 2.06 -21.87 2.99
N ASP A 49 2.82 -22.60 2.18
CA ASP A 49 4.28 -22.68 2.22
C ASP A 49 4.81 -22.25 0.84
N PHE A 50 5.51 -21.12 0.81
CA PHE A 50 6.10 -20.50 -0.35
C PHE A 50 7.62 -20.53 -0.26
N ALA A 51 8.29 -20.57 -1.41
CA ALA A 51 9.75 -20.44 -1.44
C ALA A 51 10.22 -19.10 -0.82
N GLU A 52 11.36 -19.15 -0.12
CA GLU A 52 11.95 -18.03 0.65
C GLU A 52 12.48 -16.84 -0.18
N ALA A 53 12.46 -16.95 -1.50
CA ALA A 53 12.87 -15.91 -2.44
C ALA A 53 11.65 -15.25 -3.10
N ASP A 54 11.89 -14.39 -4.09
CA ASP A 54 10.82 -14.00 -5.01
C ASP A 54 10.24 -15.29 -5.63
N ASN A 55 8.91 -15.40 -5.60
CA ASN A 55 8.18 -16.61 -5.93
C ASN A 55 6.94 -16.34 -6.78
N ALA A 56 6.79 -15.09 -7.24
CA ALA A 56 5.67 -14.63 -8.02
C ALA A 56 6.08 -13.54 -9.02
N ASP A 57 5.33 -13.50 -10.12
CA ASP A 57 5.40 -12.49 -11.17
C ASP A 57 4.05 -11.80 -11.30
N VAL A 58 4.02 -10.47 -11.35
CA VAL A 58 2.79 -9.71 -11.63
C VAL A 58 2.32 -10.01 -13.05
N ASP A 59 1.12 -10.54 -13.22
CA ASP A 59 0.56 -10.92 -14.53
C ASP A 59 -0.52 -9.96 -15.03
N ALA A 60 -1.21 -9.28 -14.11
CA ALA A 60 -2.19 -8.25 -14.41
C ALA A 60 -2.27 -7.21 -13.28
N VAL A 61 -2.56 -5.97 -13.64
CA VAL A 61 -2.80 -4.91 -12.68
C VAL A 61 -3.94 -4.01 -13.11
N SER A 62 -4.69 -3.47 -12.14
CA SER A 62 -5.83 -2.61 -12.41
C SER A 62 -6.04 -1.55 -11.31
N GLY A 63 -6.80 -0.50 -11.65
CA GLY A 63 -7.17 0.54 -10.70
C GLY A 63 -5.98 1.32 -10.16
N GLY A 64 -6.01 1.64 -8.87
CA GLY A 64 -4.96 2.40 -8.18
C GLY A 64 -3.60 1.71 -8.10
N PHE A 65 -3.48 0.44 -8.50
CA PHE A 65 -2.19 -0.26 -8.56
C PHE A 65 -1.42 -0.02 -9.86
N THR A 66 -2.04 0.52 -10.91
CA THR A 66 -1.37 0.68 -12.23
C THR A 66 -0.21 1.68 -12.22
N SER A 67 -0.15 2.57 -11.23
CA SER A 67 0.97 3.51 -11.04
C SER A 67 2.20 2.85 -10.44
N ASP A 68 1.99 1.79 -9.66
CA ASP A 68 3.01 1.22 -8.77
C ASP A 68 3.45 -0.17 -9.20
N PHE A 69 2.78 -0.78 -10.18
CA PHE A 69 3.07 -2.12 -10.66
C PHE A 69 3.05 -2.17 -12.17
N THR A 70 3.99 -2.93 -12.74
CA THR A 70 4.05 -3.31 -14.13
C THR A 70 3.98 -4.83 -14.26
N VAL A 71 3.37 -5.32 -15.33
CA VAL A 71 3.38 -6.76 -15.63
C VAL A 71 4.82 -7.24 -15.80
N GLY A 72 5.17 -8.31 -15.09
CA GLY A 72 6.53 -8.86 -14.98
C GLY A 72 7.33 -8.38 -13.76
N ASP A 73 6.77 -7.48 -12.93
CA ASP A 73 7.38 -7.15 -11.64
C ASP A 73 7.41 -8.37 -10.73
N LYS A 74 8.48 -8.49 -9.95
CA LYS A 74 8.67 -9.59 -9.01
C LYS A 74 7.96 -9.34 -7.69
N GLY A 75 7.26 -10.37 -7.24
CA GLY A 75 6.63 -10.43 -5.93
C GLY A 75 7.16 -11.60 -5.10
N ARG A 76 7.06 -11.42 -3.79
CA ARG A 76 7.30 -12.47 -2.81
C ARG A 76 6.05 -12.63 -1.96
N PHE A 77 5.48 -13.83 -1.97
CA PHE A 77 4.54 -14.29 -0.97
C PHE A 77 5.28 -14.90 0.21
N PHE A 78 4.70 -14.77 1.39
CA PHE A 78 5.21 -15.35 2.63
C PHE A 78 4.30 -16.46 3.11
N ASP A 79 4.86 -17.36 3.91
CA ASP A 79 4.12 -18.42 4.56
C ASP A 79 3.12 -17.84 5.57
N PHE A 80 1.91 -18.40 5.58
CA PHE A 80 0.91 -18.04 6.56
C PHE A 80 -0.15 -19.13 6.71
N ASP A 81 -0.70 -19.22 7.92
CA ASP A 81 -1.87 -20.03 8.25
C ASP A 81 -3.14 -19.17 8.14
N TYR A 82 -4.26 -19.73 7.71
CA TYR A 82 -5.54 -19.02 7.55
C TYR A 82 -6.66 -19.50 8.49
N ASP A 83 -6.34 -20.37 9.45
CA ASP A 83 -7.25 -20.78 10.53
C ASP A 83 -6.56 -20.71 11.91
N GLY A 84 -6.44 -21.84 12.63
CA GLY A 84 -6.15 -21.87 14.07
C GLY A 84 -4.84 -21.22 14.51
N ASP A 85 -3.83 -21.21 13.62
CA ASP A 85 -2.50 -20.63 13.86
C ASP A 85 -2.29 -19.27 13.15
N PHE A 86 -3.35 -18.65 12.61
CA PHE A 86 -3.26 -17.36 11.93
C PHE A 86 -2.66 -16.26 12.82
N VAL A 87 -1.62 -15.58 12.29
CA VAL A 87 -0.95 -14.47 12.94
C VAL A 87 -1.42 -13.13 12.34
N SER A 88 -2.19 -12.37 13.12
CA SER A 88 -2.61 -11.01 12.75
C SER A 88 -1.41 -10.10 12.46
N GLY A 89 -1.49 -9.34 11.38
CA GLY A 89 -0.44 -8.44 10.91
C GLY A 89 0.69 -9.16 10.18
N GLY A 90 0.55 -10.45 9.90
CA GLY A 90 1.49 -11.21 9.06
C GLY A 90 1.51 -10.66 7.63
N ALA A 91 2.71 -10.42 7.10
CA ALA A 91 2.88 -10.05 5.70
C ALA A 91 2.45 -11.22 4.82
N ILE A 92 1.56 -10.97 3.87
CA ILE A 92 1.11 -12.00 2.91
C ILE A 92 1.94 -11.92 1.64
N TRP A 93 2.17 -10.71 1.14
CA TRP A 93 3.03 -10.48 -0.01
C TRP A 93 3.73 -9.13 0.04
N THR A 94 4.85 -9.05 -0.65
CA THR A 94 5.56 -7.80 -0.94
C THR A 94 5.97 -7.77 -2.41
N SER A 95 5.87 -6.60 -3.03
CA SER A 95 6.28 -6.38 -4.41
C SER A 95 6.48 -4.89 -4.65
N ASN A 96 7.52 -4.53 -5.39
CA ASN A 96 7.90 -3.15 -5.71
C ASN A 96 7.88 -2.18 -4.50
N GLY A 97 8.31 -2.65 -3.33
CA GLY A 97 8.33 -1.86 -2.09
C GLY A 97 6.98 -1.71 -1.38
N ILE A 98 5.90 -2.23 -1.95
CA ILE A 98 4.57 -2.29 -1.32
C ILE A 98 4.40 -3.66 -0.66
N THR A 99 3.96 -3.65 0.59
CA THR A 99 3.63 -4.84 1.38
C THR A 99 2.16 -4.82 1.76
N PHE A 100 1.50 -5.97 1.62
CA PHE A 100 0.19 -6.23 2.23
C PHE A 100 0.35 -7.18 3.41
N ALA A 101 -0.11 -6.75 4.57
CA ALA A 101 -0.21 -7.57 5.76
C ALA A 101 -1.69 -7.82 6.10
N LEU A 102 -2.05 -9.04 6.46
CA LEU A 102 -3.43 -9.40 6.78
C LEU A 102 -3.65 -9.33 8.29
N ASP A 103 -4.63 -8.54 8.71
CA ASP A 103 -4.93 -8.30 10.13
C ASP A 103 -6.10 -9.16 10.61
N THR A 104 -7.09 -9.40 9.75
CA THR A 104 -8.29 -10.16 10.10
C THR A 104 -8.79 -10.95 8.91
N ILE A 105 -9.12 -12.21 9.16
CA ILE A 105 -9.83 -13.08 8.22
C ILE A 105 -11.32 -13.04 8.58
N ASN A 106 -12.15 -12.65 7.63
CA ASN A 106 -13.61 -12.61 7.79
C ASN A 106 -14.25 -13.89 7.25
N THR A 107 -13.77 -14.33 6.07
CA THR A 107 -14.33 -15.48 5.36
C THR A 107 -13.21 -16.25 4.69
N VAL A 108 -13.26 -17.58 4.79
CA VAL A 108 -12.46 -18.50 3.98
C VAL A 108 -13.41 -19.38 3.18
N THR A 109 -13.23 -19.43 1.87
CA THR A 109 -13.97 -20.32 0.98
C THR A 109 -13.00 -21.21 0.24
N GLU A 110 -12.99 -22.49 0.59
CA GLU A 110 -12.17 -23.49 -0.10
C GLU A 110 -12.92 -24.17 -1.24
N GLY A 111 -12.24 -24.32 -2.37
CA GLY A 111 -12.61 -25.18 -3.48
C GLY A 111 -11.74 -26.44 -3.55
N ALA A 112 -11.86 -27.16 -4.66
CA ALA A 112 -11.06 -28.37 -4.92
C ALA A 112 -9.58 -28.05 -5.23
N ALA A 113 -9.31 -26.89 -5.83
CA ALA A 113 -7.96 -26.47 -6.25
C ALA A 113 -7.75 -24.95 -6.08
N SER A 114 -8.59 -24.30 -5.27
CA SER A 114 -8.55 -22.87 -5.02
C SER A 114 -9.01 -22.55 -3.60
N VAL A 115 -8.58 -21.42 -3.07
CA VAL A 115 -9.10 -20.87 -1.81
C VAL A 115 -9.19 -19.36 -1.94
N THR A 116 -10.31 -18.82 -1.46
CA THR A 116 -10.56 -17.38 -1.40
C THR A 116 -10.66 -16.96 0.05
N ILE A 117 -9.83 -16.00 0.43
CA ILE A 117 -9.76 -15.42 1.77
C ILE A 117 -10.20 -13.96 1.65
N GLU A 118 -11.27 -13.61 2.34
CA GLU A 118 -11.73 -12.24 2.47
C GLU A 118 -11.39 -11.73 3.85
N GLY A 119 -10.83 -10.53 3.91
CA GLY A 119 -10.32 -9.99 5.17
C GLY A 119 -10.03 -8.51 5.14
N ILE A 120 -9.49 -8.04 6.25
CA ILE A 120 -9.00 -6.68 6.44
C ILE A 120 -7.51 -6.77 6.68
N GLY A 121 -6.76 -5.93 6.00
CA GLY A 121 -5.31 -5.85 6.17
C GLY A 121 -4.82 -4.43 6.02
N THR A 122 -3.51 -4.30 6.00
CA THR A 122 -2.80 -3.04 5.88
C THR A 122 -1.89 -3.09 4.66
N LEU A 123 -2.04 -2.11 3.76
CA LEU A 123 -1.07 -1.83 2.70
C LEU A 123 -0.07 -0.80 3.20
N SER A 124 1.22 -1.01 2.94
CA SER A 124 2.29 -0.07 3.31
C SER A 124 3.43 -0.07 2.30
N ASP A 125 4.10 1.08 2.16
CA ASP A 125 5.27 1.27 1.27
C ASP A 125 6.53 1.73 2.03
N GLY A 126 6.54 1.55 3.35
CA GLY A 126 7.59 2.02 4.26
C GLY A 126 7.52 3.51 4.62
N GLY A 127 6.76 4.34 3.88
CA GLY A 127 6.53 5.75 4.17
C GLY A 127 5.12 6.06 4.66
N ALA A 128 4.13 5.30 4.21
CA ALA A 128 2.73 5.40 4.57
C ALA A 128 2.12 4.01 4.81
N SER A 129 0.96 3.99 5.49
CA SER A 129 0.12 2.81 5.60
C SER A 129 -1.37 3.16 5.47
N THR A 130 -2.16 2.25 4.93
CA THR A 130 -3.63 2.37 4.87
C THR A 130 -4.28 1.03 5.13
N ILE A 131 -5.42 1.07 5.81
CA ILE A 131 -6.29 -0.11 5.98
C ILE A 131 -6.96 -0.41 4.62
N ALA A 132 -7.05 -1.69 4.28
CA ALA A 132 -7.61 -2.19 3.05
C ALA A 132 -8.55 -3.37 3.34
N ASN A 133 -9.73 -3.38 2.71
CA ASN A 133 -10.49 -4.62 2.58
C ASN A 133 -9.92 -5.39 1.40
N ALA A 134 -9.55 -6.64 1.64
CA ALA A 134 -8.85 -7.49 0.70
C ALA A 134 -9.68 -8.73 0.38
N VAL A 135 -9.61 -9.13 -0.89
CA VAL A 135 -10.02 -10.44 -1.39
C VAL A 135 -8.80 -11.08 -2.00
N LEU A 136 -8.24 -12.06 -1.30
CA LEU A 136 -7.13 -12.90 -1.73
C LEU A 136 -7.69 -14.17 -2.35
N SER A 137 -7.30 -14.49 -3.58
CA SER A 137 -7.74 -15.71 -4.27
C SER A 137 -6.53 -16.49 -4.74
N PHE A 138 -6.25 -17.63 -4.13
CA PHE A 138 -5.16 -18.53 -4.50
C PHE A 138 -5.69 -19.72 -5.30
N THR A 139 -4.95 -20.15 -6.32
CA THR A 139 -5.25 -21.37 -7.09
C THR A 139 -3.99 -22.19 -7.30
N ALA A 140 -4.12 -23.50 -7.10
CA ALA A 140 -3.04 -24.47 -7.25
C ALA A 140 -2.53 -24.59 -8.70
N ASN A 141 -3.24 -24.02 -9.69
CA ASN A 141 -2.82 -24.00 -11.09
C ASN A 141 -2.01 -22.74 -11.49
N GLY A 142 -1.51 -21.97 -10.51
CA GLY A 142 -0.41 -21.03 -10.75
C GLY A 142 -0.77 -19.55 -10.94
N ALA A 143 -2.00 -19.11 -10.62
CA ALA A 143 -2.37 -17.68 -10.69
C ALA A 143 -3.11 -17.22 -9.43
N GLY A 144 -2.39 -16.72 -8.42
CA GLY A 144 -2.98 -16.07 -7.26
C GLY A 144 -3.40 -14.64 -7.61
N SER A 145 -4.66 -14.26 -7.39
CA SER A 145 -5.10 -12.86 -7.57
C SER A 145 -5.33 -12.19 -6.23
N PHE A 146 -4.85 -10.95 -6.11
CA PHE A 146 -5.16 -10.06 -4.99
C PHE A 146 -6.02 -8.91 -5.50
N SER A 147 -7.23 -8.81 -4.97
CA SER A 147 -8.13 -7.70 -5.24
C SER A 147 -8.37 -6.92 -3.98
N TRP A 148 -8.46 -5.60 -4.11
CA TRP A 148 -8.63 -4.72 -2.97
C TRP A 148 -9.67 -3.65 -3.26
N SER A 149 -10.37 -3.26 -2.20
CA SER A 149 -11.26 -2.11 -2.25
C SER A 149 -11.11 -1.29 -0.97
N SER A 150 -10.75 -0.01 -1.12
CA SER A 150 -10.94 0.95 -0.04
C SER A 150 -12.27 1.66 -0.19
N SER A 151 -12.96 1.81 0.93
CA SER A 151 -14.03 2.79 1.09
C SER A 151 -13.60 4.00 1.93
N THR A 152 -12.34 4.08 2.37
CA THR A 152 -11.88 5.20 3.17
C THR A 152 -11.69 6.42 2.28
N ILE A 153 -12.50 7.45 2.53
CA ILE A 153 -12.26 8.81 2.03
C ILE A 153 -10.87 9.22 2.55
N VAL A 154 -9.86 9.07 1.70
CA VAL A 154 -8.50 9.51 1.99
C VAL A 154 -8.58 11.01 2.23
N PRO A 155 -8.22 11.53 3.42
CA PRO A 155 -8.12 12.96 3.62
C PRO A 155 -7.22 13.52 2.54
N GLU A 156 -7.73 14.48 1.79
CA GLU A 156 -7.07 15.11 0.65
C GLU A 156 -5.58 15.33 0.94
N PRO A 157 -4.67 15.04 -0.02
CA PRO A 157 -3.25 15.21 0.18
C PRO A 157 -2.94 16.58 0.79
N ALA A 158 -2.07 16.61 1.81
CA ALA A 158 -1.61 17.81 2.50
C ALA A 158 -1.25 19.03 1.61
N PRO A 159 -0.82 18.89 0.33
CA PRO A 159 -0.65 20.03 -0.57
C PRO A 159 -1.89 20.93 -0.73
N LEU A 160 -3.12 20.41 -0.66
CA LEU A 160 -4.33 21.22 -0.76
C LEU A 160 -4.56 22.06 0.50
N ALA A 161 -4.30 21.48 1.67
CA ALA A 161 -4.29 22.24 2.93
C ALA A 161 -3.20 23.31 2.93
N LEU A 162 -2.03 23.02 2.35
CA LEU A 162 -0.89 23.95 2.25
C LEU A 162 -1.14 25.05 1.20
N LEU A 163 -1.83 24.75 0.11
CA LEU A 163 -2.32 25.74 -0.86
C LEU A 163 -3.35 26.66 -0.21
N GLY A 164 -4.30 26.11 0.55
CA GLY A 164 -5.30 26.87 1.30
C GLY A 164 -4.65 27.82 2.32
N LEU A 165 -3.72 27.31 3.13
CA LEU A 165 -2.94 28.11 4.09
C LEU A 165 -2.05 29.16 3.38
N GLY A 166 -1.45 28.82 2.25
CA GLY A 166 -0.68 29.75 1.43
C GLY A 166 -1.51 30.91 0.92
N LEU A 167 -2.72 30.65 0.43
CA LEU A 167 -3.66 31.69 -0.03
C LEU A 167 -4.13 32.58 1.12
N VAL A 168 -4.43 32.00 2.29
CA VAL A 168 -4.77 32.77 3.50
C VAL A 168 -3.59 33.66 3.93
N GLY A 169 -2.36 33.13 3.89
CA GLY A 169 -1.14 33.90 4.17
C GLY A 169 -0.95 35.08 3.23
N VAL A 170 -1.15 34.89 1.92
CA VAL A 170 -1.07 35.96 0.91
C VAL A 170 -2.16 37.01 1.11
N ALA A 171 -3.38 36.60 1.45
CA ALA A 171 -4.48 37.53 1.73
C ALA A 171 -4.22 38.40 2.97
N LEU A 172 -3.65 37.83 4.03
CA LEU A 172 -3.26 38.57 5.23
C LEU A 172 -2.05 39.49 4.99
N ALA A 173 -1.05 39.04 4.24
CA ALA A 173 0.12 39.85 3.88
C ALA A 173 -0.26 41.12 3.09
N ARG A 174 -1.24 41.04 2.20
CA ARG A 174 -1.76 42.20 1.45
C ARG A 174 -2.49 43.22 2.33
N ARG A 175 -3.05 42.82 3.48
CA ARG A 175 -3.70 43.76 4.41
C ARG A 175 -2.69 44.57 5.23
N GLY A 176 -1.49 44.04 5.46
CA GLY A 176 -0.41 44.74 6.17
C GLY A 176 0.30 45.83 5.36
N GLN A 177 0.13 45.87 4.04
CA GLN A 177 0.74 46.89 3.16
C GLN A 177 -0.16 48.13 2.90
N LYS A 178 -1.33 48.19 3.54
CA LYS A 178 -2.16 49.41 3.60
C LYS A 178 -2.07 50.02 5.00
N ALA A 179 -0.91 50.54 5.33
CA ALA A 179 -0.68 51.49 6.43
C ALA A 179 0.41 52.46 5.98
#